data_AF-A0A953Z0Q7-F1
#
_entry.id   AF-A0A953Z0Q7-F1
#
_cell.length_a   1.000
_cell.length_b   1.000
_cell.length_c   1.000
_cell.angle_alpha   90.00
_cell.angle_beta   90.00
_cell.angle_gamma   90.00
#
_symmetry.space_group_name_H-M   'P 1'
#
loop_
_entity.id
_entity.type
_entity.pdbx_description
1 polymer ?
#
loop_
_entity_poly.entity_id
_entity_poly.type
_entity_poly.pdbx_seq_one_letter_code
_entity_poly.pdbx_strand_id
1 'polypeptide(L)'
;YGRKKELYDTLVKLAEALQRIPGESNQRHAIAILSDAQVVDPEQAIAYHMAGSLYLRLNDLQHARPLFEVIFQNPRFKDYLAARVEFASLLLAVAESARDELVNSKREAYAAKLEELGQKAPPNLSGDLIIKEFYGESAFAEEYRTKVTGVALRATGFLELEEAEVSPQARKLRSRAAALLVQAGSAFYHARDMANAGDYLLRAFRLDEESPNCQELLGAVYLNAAEAATAAKKIALLS
;
A
#
# COMPACT_ATOMS: atom_id res chain seq x y z
N TYR A 1 -8.55 8.39 -39.33
CA TYR A 1 -7.43 8.21 -38.38
C TYR A 1 -6.67 9.51 -38.08
N GLY A 2 -6.25 10.32 -39.06
CA GLY A 2 -5.49 11.57 -38.81
C GLY A 2 -6.15 12.58 -37.84
N ARG A 3 -7.39 13.02 -38.13
CA ARG A 3 -8.10 14.03 -37.32
C ARG A 3 -8.34 13.61 -35.85
N LYS A 4 -8.57 12.32 -35.61
CA LYS A 4 -8.78 11.77 -34.26
C LYS A 4 -7.52 11.92 -33.42
N LYS A 5 -6.37 11.54 -33.99
CA LYS A 5 -5.05 11.67 -33.36
C LYS A 5 -4.69 13.14 -33.11
N GLU A 6 -4.91 14.02 -34.09
CA GLU A 6 -4.66 15.46 -33.94
C GLU A 6 -5.49 16.09 -32.82
N LEU A 7 -6.76 15.68 -32.68
CA LEU A 7 -7.61 16.14 -31.58
C LEU A 7 -7.08 15.65 -30.23
N TYR A 8 -6.75 14.36 -30.11
CA TYR A 8 -6.16 13.79 -28.90
C TYR A 8 -4.86 14.52 -28.50
N ASP A 9 -3.94 14.69 -29.44
CA ASP A 9 -2.65 15.36 -29.19
C ASP A 9 -2.85 16.81 -28.74
N THR A 10 -3.84 17.51 -29.29
CA THR A 10 -4.22 18.86 -28.88
C THR A 10 -4.75 18.89 -27.46
N LEU A 11 -5.66 17.98 -27.10
CA LEU A 11 -6.25 17.90 -25.76
C LEU A 11 -5.18 17.61 -24.70
N VAL A 12 -4.30 16.64 -24.95
CA VAL A 12 -3.19 16.30 -24.05
C VAL A 12 -2.27 17.51 -23.83
N LYS A 13 -1.85 18.19 -24.91
CA LYS A 13 -1.00 19.40 -24.80
C LYS A 13 -1.68 20.53 -24.01
N LEU A 14 -2.98 20.72 -24.19
CA LEU A 14 -3.74 21.72 -23.44
C LEU A 14 -3.79 21.38 -21.95
N ALA A 15 -4.03 20.11 -21.61
CA ALA A 15 -4.01 19.66 -20.22
C ALA A 15 -2.62 19.81 -19.59
N GLU A 16 -1.55 19.48 -20.31
CA GLU A 16 -0.16 19.69 -19.86
C GLU A 16 0.13 21.17 -19.57
N ALA A 17 -0.34 22.07 -20.43
CA ALA A 17 -0.17 23.51 -20.24
C ALA A 17 -0.89 24.00 -18.97
N LEU A 18 -2.14 23.55 -18.75
CA LEU A 18 -2.91 23.92 -17.56
C LEU A 18 -2.30 23.35 -16.27
N GLN A 19 -1.78 22.13 -16.30
CA GLN A 19 -1.14 21.49 -15.15
C GLN A 19 0.09 22.26 -14.64
N ARG A 20 0.77 23.01 -15.52
CA ARG A 20 1.94 23.85 -15.14
C ARG A 20 1.53 25.11 -14.40
N ILE A 21 0.26 25.51 -14.46
CA ILE A 21 -0.26 26.66 -13.75
C ILE A 21 -0.75 26.19 -12.38
N PRO A 22 -0.16 26.64 -11.26
CA PRO A 22 -0.61 26.26 -9.93
C PRO A 22 -2.09 26.60 -9.70
N GLY A 23 -2.77 25.78 -8.92
CA GLY A 23 -4.14 26.01 -8.50
C GLY A 23 -5.08 24.83 -8.79
N GLU A 24 -5.89 24.49 -7.81
CA GLU A 24 -6.87 23.41 -7.89
C GLU A 24 -7.83 23.57 -9.06
N SER A 25 -8.28 24.80 -9.34
CA SER A 25 -9.15 25.11 -10.49
C SER A 25 -8.51 24.69 -11.83
N ASN A 26 -7.23 25.00 -12.04
CA ASN A 26 -6.52 24.62 -13.25
C ASN A 26 -6.33 23.10 -13.35
N GLN A 27 -6.06 22.44 -12.22
CA GLN A 27 -5.96 20.98 -12.16
C GLN A 27 -7.30 20.31 -12.51
N ARG A 28 -8.43 20.84 -12.01
CA ARG A 28 -9.77 20.35 -12.35
C ARG A 28 -10.12 20.57 -13.82
N HIS A 29 -9.75 21.71 -14.40
CA HIS A 29 -9.91 21.94 -15.83
C HIS A 29 -9.05 20.98 -16.67
N ALA A 30 -7.80 20.75 -16.28
CA ALA A 30 -6.93 19.77 -16.95
C ALA A 30 -7.53 18.35 -16.89
N ILE A 31 -8.10 17.94 -15.74
CA ILE A 31 -8.81 16.66 -15.61
C ILE A 31 -9.99 16.56 -16.60
N ALA A 32 -10.80 17.61 -16.73
CA ALA A 32 -11.92 17.62 -17.67
C ALA A 32 -11.45 17.42 -19.12
N ILE A 33 -10.39 18.12 -19.53
CA ILE A 33 -9.79 17.97 -20.87
C ILE A 33 -9.21 16.56 -21.09
N LEU A 34 -8.61 15.97 -20.05
CA LEU A 34 -8.09 14.60 -20.14
C LEU A 34 -9.22 13.57 -20.22
N SER A 35 -10.38 13.84 -19.61
CA SER A 35 -11.57 13.01 -19.79
C SER A 35 -12.05 13.03 -21.24
N ASP A 36 -12.08 14.21 -21.88
CA ASP A 36 -12.37 14.32 -23.31
C ASP A 36 -11.34 13.55 -24.15
N ALA A 37 -10.05 13.62 -23.79
CA ALA A 37 -9.00 12.87 -24.47
C ALA A 37 -9.18 11.35 -24.35
N GLN A 38 -9.62 10.84 -23.20
CA GLN A 38 -9.95 9.42 -22.98
C GLN A 38 -11.14 8.96 -23.83
N VAL A 39 -12.14 9.82 -24.04
CA VAL A 39 -13.27 9.54 -24.94
C VAL A 39 -12.81 9.54 -26.39
N VAL A 40 -11.97 10.50 -26.77
CA VAL A 40 -11.40 10.57 -28.12
C VAL A 40 -10.60 9.31 -28.39
N ASP A 41 -9.58 8.97 -27.59
CA ASP A 41 -8.76 7.77 -27.80
C ASP A 41 -8.53 6.96 -26.52
N PRO A 42 -9.41 6.00 -26.20
CA PRO A 42 -9.29 5.18 -24.98
C PRO A 42 -8.11 4.19 -25.03
N GLU A 43 -7.48 4.05 -26.20
CA GLU A 43 -6.30 3.21 -26.40
C GLU A 43 -4.98 3.96 -26.15
N GLN A 44 -5.00 5.09 -25.44
CA GLN A 44 -3.80 5.84 -25.04
C GLN A 44 -3.65 5.94 -23.51
N ALA A 45 -2.56 5.38 -22.97
CA ALA A 45 -2.27 5.39 -21.53
C ALA A 45 -2.02 6.80 -20.96
N ILE A 46 -1.55 7.74 -21.79
CA ILE A 46 -1.10 9.07 -21.36
C ILE A 46 -2.24 9.85 -20.68
N ALA A 47 -3.44 9.85 -21.28
CA ALA A 47 -4.58 10.58 -20.72
C ALA A 47 -5.05 10.00 -19.37
N TYR A 48 -5.00 8.68 -19.21
CA TYR A 48 -5.29 8.02 -17.92
C TYR A 48 -4.23 8.34 -16.87
N HIS A 49 -2.95 8.26 -17.25
CA HIS A 49 -1.82 8.55 -16.38
C HIS A 49 -1.90 9.98 -15.86
N MET A 50 -1.97 10.97 -16.76
CA MET A 50 -2.02 12.38 -16.38
C MET A 50 -3.22 12.71 -15.50
N ALA A 51 -4.40 12.16 -15.80
CA ALA A 51 -5.58 12.37 -14.97
C ALA A 51 -5.39 11.75 -13.58
N GLY A 52 -4.86 10.53 -13.51
CA GLY A 52 -4.50 9.86 -12.26
C GLY A 52 -3.51 10.67 -11.42
N SER A 53 -2.45 11.20 -12.05
CA SER A 53 -1.46 12.07 -11.40
C SER A 53 -2.07 13.35 -10.84
N LEU A 54 -3.04 13.95 -11.55
CA LEU A 54 -3.72 15.16 -11.10
C LEU A 54 -4.63 14.88 -9.90
N TYR A 55 -5.40 13.79 -9.93
CA TYR A 55 -6.18 13.37 -8.77
C TYR A 55 -5.31 13.04 -7.56
N LEU A 56 -4.14 12.41 -7.76
CA LEU A 56 -3.15 12.21 -6.70
C LEU A 56 -2.66 13.52 -6.07
N ARG A 57 -2.39 14.55 -6.89
CA ARG A 57 -1.99 15.88 -6.38
C ARG A 57 -3.10 16.57 -5.61
N LEU A 58 -4.36 16.27 -5.94
CA LEU A 58 -5.55 16.74 -5.21
C LEU A 58 -5.88 15.87 -3.99
N ASN A 59 -5.06 14.86 -3.67
CA ASN A 59 -5.32 13.86 -2.63
C ASN A 59 -6.66 13.11 -2.80
N ASP A 60 -7.15 13.02 -4.04
CA ASP A 60 -8.39 12.33 -4.40
C ASP A 60 -8.07 10.89 -4.84
N LEU A 61 -7.75 10.06 -3.86
CA LEU A 61 -7.33 8.67 -4.10
C LEU A 61 -8.43 7.83 -4.75
N GLN A 62 -9.70 8.16 -4.49
CA GLN A 62 -10.87 7.45 -5.00
C GLN A 62 -10.99 7.58 -6.52
N HIS A 63 -10.75 8.78 -7.07
CA HIS A 63 -10.76 8.98 -8.52
C HIS A 63 -9.43 8.64 -9.19
N ALA A 64 -8.29 8.77 -8.49
CA ALA A 64 -6.98 8.41 -9.04
C ALA A 64 -6.89 6.91 -9.34
N ARG A 65 -7.38 6.05 -8.42
CA ARG A 65 -7.22 4.60 -8.49
C ARG A 65 -7.75 3.94 -9.76
N PRO A 66 -9.02 4.13 -10.16
CA PRO A 66 -9.54 3.49 -11.36
C PRO A 66 -8.77 3.89 -12.63
N LEU A 67 -8.21 5.11 -12.68
CA LEU A 67 -7.44 5.57 -13.84
C LEU A 67 -6.13 4.81 -13.99
N PHE A 68 -5.40 4.57 -12.89
CA PHE A 68 -4.20 3.74 -12.93
C PHE A 68 -4.53 2.26 -13.14
N GLU A 69 -5.63 1.75 -12.58
CA GLU A 69 -6.06 0.38 -12.80
C GLU A 69 -6.33 0.10 -14.29
N VAL A 70 -6.91 1.06 -15.04
CA VAL A 70 -7.06 0.95 -16.50
C VAL A 70 -5.72 0.74 -17.21
N ILE A 71 -4.66 1.43 -16.78
CA ILE A 71 -3.31 1.29 -17.35
C ILE A 71 -2.79 -0.13 -17.14
N PHE A 72 -2.90 -0.68 -15.93
CA PHE A 72 -2.29 -1.98 -15.63
C PHE A 72 -3.17 -3.18 -15.96
N GLN A 73 -4.48 -2.99 -16.16
CA GLN A 73 -5.39 -4.03 -16.65
C GLN A 73 -5.37 -4.15 -18.18
N ASN A 74 -4.99 -3.09 -18.89
CA ASN A 74 -4.88 -3.13 -20.34
C ASN A 74 -3.53 -3.73 -20.79
N PRO A 75 -3.52 -4.88 -21.49
CA PRO A 75 -2.27 -5.52 -21.93
C PRO A 75 -1.41 -4.64 -22.84
N ARG A 76 -1.98 -3.63 -23.49
CA ARG A 76 -1.26 -2.66 -24.34
C ARG A 76 -0.49 -1.61 -23.53
N PHE A 77 -0.87 -1.40 -22.27
CA PHE A 77 -0.35 -0.36 -21.39
C PHE A 77 0.46 -0.89 -20.21
N LYS A 78 0.48 -2.22 -20.00
CA LYS A 78 1.16 -2.88 -18.87
C LYS A 78 2.63 -2.47 -18.71
N ASP A 79 3.28 -2.08 -19.80
CA ASP A 79 4.69 -1.67 -19.86
C ASP A 79 4.86 -0.14 -19.80
N TYR A 80 3.80 0.61 -19.46
CA TYR A 80 3.86 2.06 -19.30
C TYR A 80 4.53 2.42 -17.97
N LEU A 81 5.86 2.47 -18.00
CA LEU A 81 6.75 2.63 -16.83
C LEU A 81 6.46 3.90 -16.03
N ALA A 82 6.12 5.00 -16.71
CA ALA A 82 5.88 6.30 -16.09
C ALA A 82 4.79 6.27 -15.01
N ALA A 83 3.75 5.44 -15.18
CA ALA A 83 2.65 5.34 -14.21
C ALA A 83 2.96 4.43 -13.01
N ARG A 84 4.04 3.63 -13.04
CA ARG A 84 4.29 2.59 -12.01
C ARG A 84 4.61 3.18 -10.65
N VAL A 85 5.51 4.16 -10.59
CA VAL A 85 5.92 4.81 -9.34
C VAL A 85 4.74 5.56 -8.72
N GLU A 86 3.95 6.24 -9.53
CA GLU A 86 2.76 6.96 -9.04
C GLU A 86 1.67 6.00 -8.56
N PHE A 87 1.45 4.89 -9.28
CA PHE A 87 0.49 3.89 -8.84
C PHE A 87 0.95 3.16 -7.57
N ALA A 88 2.24 2.83 -7.44
CA ALA A 88 2.79 2.31 -6.20
C ALA A 88 2.59 3.31 -5.05
N SER A 89 2.83 4.61 -5.29
CA SER A 89 2.57 5.66 -4.30
C SER A 89 1.10 5.73 -3.90
N LEU A 90 0.17 5.61 -4.86
CA LEU A 90 -1.27 5.56 -4.62
C LEU A 90 -1.64 4.36 -3.76
N LEU A 91 -1.18 3.17 -4.13
CA LEU A 91 -1.48 1.93 -3.41
C LEU A 91 -0.96 2.00 -1.96
N LEU A 92 0.24 2.56 -1.75
CA LEU A 92 0.77 2.75 -0.41
C LEU A 92 -0.05 3.76 0.39
N ALA A 93 -0.49 4.86 -0.21
CA ALA A 93 -1.38 5.83 0.46
C ALA A 93 -2.73 5.19 0.85
N VAL A 94 -3.31 4.36 -0.02
CA VAL A 94 -4.54 3.60 0.29
C VAL A 94 -4.30 2.60 1.42
N ALA A 95 -3.17 1.89 1.41
CA ALA A 95 -2.82 0.94 2.47
C ALA A 95 -2.61 1.64 3.83
N GLU A 96 -1.93 2.79 3.84
CA GLU A 96 -1.74 3.62 5.03
C GLU A 96 -3.07 4.15 5.58
N SER A 97 -3.96 4.65 4.73
CA SER A 97 -5.30 5.09 5.15
C SER A 97 -6.11 3.94 5.76
N ALA A 98 -6.12 2.78 5.09
CA ALA A 98 -6.83 1.59 5.58
C ALA A 98 -6.27 1.09 6.91
N ARG A 99 -4.95 1.18 7.11
CA ARG A 99 -4.30 0.86 8.37
C ARG A 99 -4.75 1.82 9.47
N ASP A 100 -4.73 3.11 9.21
CA ASP A 100 -5.04 4.12 10.22
C ASP A 100 -6.50 4.03 10.67
N GLU A 101 -7.43 3.82 9.72
CA GLU A 101 -8.84 3.52 10.02
C GLU A 101 -8.99 2.28 10.90
N LEU A 102 -8.30 1.20 10.54
CA LEU A 102 -8.35 -0.06 11.26
C LEU A 102 -7.80 0.07 12.69
N VAL A 103 -6.64 0.72 12.86
CA VAL A 103 -6.02 0.95 14.17
C VAL A 103 -6.88 1.86 15.04
N ASN A 104 -7.45 2.93 14.48
CA ASN A 104 -8.34 3.83 15.21
C ASN A 104 -9.63 3.13 15.65
N SER A 105 -10.22 2.30 14.79
CA SER A 105 -11.40 1.50 15.15
C SER A 105 -11.11 0.57 16.33
N LYS A 106 -9.95 -0.10 16.35
CA LYS A 106 -9.56 -0.93 17.51
C LYS A 106 -9.24 -0.10 18.75
N ARG A 107 -8.66 1.10 18.60
CA ARG A 107 -8.45 2.03 19.71
C ARG A 107 -9.77 2.38 20.40
N GLU A 108 -10.78 2.74 19.61
CA GLU A 108 -12.10 3.12 20.11
C GLU A 108 -12.79 1.94 20.81
N ALA A 109 -12.73 0.74 20.22
CA ALA A 109 -13.27 -0.47 20.84
C ALA A 109 -12.60 -0.79 22.18
N TYR A 110 -11.28 -0.60 22.28
CA TYR A 110 -10.55 -0.80 23.53
C TYR A 110 -10.92 0.24 24.60
N ALA A 111 -11.01 1.51 24.19
CA ALA A 111 -11.37 2.59 25.09
C ALA A 111 -12.76 2.36 25.69
N ALA A 112 -13.74 1.95 24.86
CA ALA A 112 -15.08 1.59 25.32
C ALA A 112 -15.05 0.45 26.34
N LYS A 113 -14.27 -0.62 26.08
CA LYS A 113 -14.12 -1.74 27.00
C LYS A 113 -13.50 -1.33 28.35
N LEU A 114 -12.52 -0.42 28.35
CA LEU A 114 -11.94 0.09 29.59
C LEU A 114 -12.96 0.92 30.38
N GLU A 115 -13.76 1.74 29.71
CA GLU A 115 -14.82 2.52 30.33
C GLU A 115 -15.88 1.63 30.99
N GLU A 116 -16.31 0.54 30.32
CA GLU A 116 -17.21 -0.47 30.89
C GLU A 116 -16.63 -1.12 32.16
N LEU A 117 -15.31 -1.29 32.23
CA LEU A 117 -14.60 -1.81 33.39
C LEU A 117 -14.34 -0.75 34.49
N GLY A 118 -14.82 0.49 34.30
CA GLY A 118 -14.55 1.60 35.21
C GLY A 118 -13.10 2.08 35.20
N GLN A 119 -12.34 1.74 34.15
CA GLN A 119 -10.95 2.11 33.96
C GLN A 119 -10.84 3.28 32.98
N LYS A 120 -9.90 4.19 33.22
CA LYS A 120 -9.59 5.26 32.27
C LYS A 120 -8.64 4.75 31.20
N ALA A 121 -8.96 5.01 29.94
CA ALA A 121 -8.04 4.75 28.83
C ALA A 121 -6.75 5.59 29.00
N PRO A 122 -5.56 4.98 28.84
CA PRO A 122 -4.32 5.72 28.74
C PRO A 122 -4.42 6.80 27.64
N PRO A 123 -3.97 8.05 27.91
CA PRO A 123 -4.04 9.13 26.92
C PRO A 123 -3.17 8.86 25.68
N ASN A 124 -2.17 7.99 25.80
CA ASN A 124 -1.21 7.66 24.75
C ASN A 124 -1.21 6.17 24.43
N LEU A 125 -2.38 5.59 24.13
CA LEU A 125 -2.44 4.25 23.56
C LEU A 125 -1.80 4.27 22.16
N SER A 126 -0.50 3.93 22.14
CA SER A 126 0.25 3.81 20.90
C SER A 126 -0.40 2.75 20.01
N GLY A 127 -0.27 2.95 18.69
CA GLY A 127 -0.72 1.95 17.72
C GLY A 127 -0.17 0.57 18.09
N ASP A 128 1.11 0.49 18.43
CA ASP A 128 1.81 -0.74 18.81
C ASP A 128 1.25 -1.43 20.05
N LEU A 129 0.74 -0.69 21.04
CA LEU A 129 0.12 -1.29 22.23
C LEU A 129 -1.25 -1.90 21.90
N ILE A 130 -2.04 -1.19 21.08
CA ILE A 130 -3.34 -1.69 20.59
C ILE A 130 -3.09 -2.92 19.72
N ILE A 131 -2.11 -2.82 18.83
CA ILE A 131 -1.57 -3.90 18.01
C ILE A 131 -1.24 -5.10 18.90
N LYS A 132 -0.45 -4.93 19.97
CA LYS A 132 -0.06 -6.05 20.84
C LYS A 132 -1.26 -6.69 21.57
N GLU A 133 -2.20 -5.90 22.08
CA GLU A 133 -3.34 -6.43 22.84
C GLU A 133 -4.44 -7.01 21.95
N PHE A 134 -4.56 -6.58 20.70
CA PHE A 134 -5.59 -7.06 19.77
C PHE A 134 -5.05 -8.07 18.74
N TYR A 135 -3.75 -8.15 18.44
CA TYR A 135 -3.21 -9.15 17.50
C TYR A 135 -3.16 -10.57 18.08
N GLY A 136 -3.46 -10.77 19.35
CA GLY A 136 -3.83 -12.11 19.84
C GLY A 136 -5.09 -12.66 19.15
N GLU A 137 -5.90 -11.80 18.54
CA GLU A 137 -7.09 -12.18 17.78
C GLU A 137 -6.74 -12.41 16.31
N SER A 138 -6.82 -13.66 15.87
CA SER A 138 -6.61 -14.07 14.46
C SER A 138 -7.48 -13.26 13.47
N ALA A 139 -8.66 -12.81 13.89
CA ALA A 139 -9.56 -11.98 13.10
C ALA A 139 -8.94 -10.62 12.72
N PHE A 140 -8.17 -10.01 13.62
CA PHE A 140 -7.53 -8.72 13.35
C PHE A 140 -6.37 -8.87 12.36
N ALA A 141 -5.57 -9.92 12.49
CA ALA A 141 -4.49 -10.22 11.54
C ALA A 141 -5.03 -10.45 10.12
N GLU A 142 -6.15 -11.16 9.97
CA GLU A 142 -6.79 -11.36 8.66
C GLU A 142 -7.43 -10.07 8.10
N GLU A 143 -8.03 -9.23 8.95
CA GLU A 143 -8.53 -7.92 8.53
C GLU A 143 -7.39 -7.01 8.06
N TYR A 144 -6.26 -7.02 8.78
CA TYR A 144 -5.06 -6.28 8.40
C TYR A 144 -4.50 -6.78 7.06
N ARG A 145 -4.41 -8.10 6.89
CA ARG A 145 -3.96 -8.74 5.65
C ARG A 145 -4.80 -8.31 4.45
N THR A 146 -6.12 -8.35 4.59
CA THR A 146 -7.05 -8.08 3.49
C THR A 146 -7.09 -6.60 3.12
N LYS A 147 -7.10 -5.69 4.11
CA LYS A 147 -7.25 -4.24 3.88
C LYS A 147 -5.93 -3.52 3.62
N VAL A 148 -4.86 -3.90 4.29
CA VAL A 148 -3.57 -3.19 4.25
C VAL A 148 -2.57 -3.97 3.41
N THR A 149 -2.29 -5.21 3.80
CA THR A 149 -1.15 -5.96 3.26
C THR A 149 -1.34 -6.37 1.80
N GLY A 150 -2.56 -6.75 1.39
CA GLY A 150 -2.85 -7.07 -0.01
C GLY A 150 -2.68 -5.85 -0.94
N VAL A 151 -2.88 -4.63 -0.44
CA VAL A 151 -2.64 -3.40 -1.20
C VAL A 151 -1.14 -3.08 -1.24
N ALA A 152 -0.46 -3.18 -0.10
CA ALA A 152 0.99 -2.97 -0.01
C ALA A 152 1.78 -3.95 -0.90
N LEU A 153 1.43 -5.24 -0.89
CA LEU A 153 2.05 -6.25 -1.75
C LEU A 153 1.88 -5.96 -3.24
N ARG A 154 0.72 -5.43 -3.65
CA ARG A 154 0.55 -4.99 -5.04
C ARG A 154 1.49 -3.85 -5.37
N ALA A 155 1.71 -2.91 -4.44
CA ALA A 155 2.67 -1.83 -4.63
C ALA A 155 4.10 -2.35 -4.82
N THR A 156 4.53 -3.40 -4.09
CA THR A 156 5.89 -3.94 -4.24
C THR A 156 6.14 -4.51 -5.63
N GLY A 157 5.14 -5.16 -6.23
CA GLY A 157 5.25 -5.66 -7.60
C GLY A 157 5.54 -4.56 -8.64
N PHE A 158 5.14 -3.31 -8.37
CA PHE A 158 5.49 -2.16 -9.21
C PHE A 158 6.86 -1.55 -8.89
N LEU A 159 7.45 -1.88 -7.74
CA LEU A 159 8.72 -1.35 -7.22
C LEU A 159 9.90 -2.33 -7.34
N GLU A 160 9.66 -3.58 -7.73
CA GLU A 160 10.68 -4.65 -7.81
C GLU A 160 11.47 -4.69 -9.13
N LEU A 161 11.27 -3.74 -10.04
CA LEU A 161 11.91 -3.74 -11.36
C LEU A 161 13.15 -2.83 -11.40
N GLU A 162 14.15 -3.17 -12.22
CA GLU A 162 15.49 -2.54 -12.27
C GLU A 162 15.46 -1.00 -12.34
N GLU A 163 14.49 -0.39 -13.03
CA GLU A 163 14.36 1.07 -13.11
C GLU A 163 13.98 1.73 -11.77
N ALA A 164 13.27 1.02 -10.89
CA ALA A 164 12.90 1.51 -9.56
C ALA A 164 14.11 1.62 -8.61
N GLU A 165 15.21 0.93 -8.90
CA GLU A 165 16.42 0.98 -8.06
C GLU A 165 17.19 2.30 -8.20
N VAL A 166 16.97 2.98 -9.33
CA VAL A 166 17.71 4.18 -9.71
C VAL A 166 17.03 5.46 -9.21
N SER A 167 15.70 5.47 -9.04
CA SER A 167 14.96 6.67 -8.63
C SER A 167 14.92 6.85 -7.10
N PRO A 168 15.33 8.03 -6.57
CA PRO A 168 15.20 8.35 -5.14
C PRO A 168 13.76 8.22 -4.62
N GLN A 169 12.77 8.53 -5.46
CA GLN A 169 11.36 8.41 -5.09
C GLN A 169 10.97 6.94 -4.90
N ALA A 170 11.40 6.06 -5.81
CA ALA A 170 11.11 4.64 -5.73
C ALA A 170 11.78 3.99 -4.50
N ARG A 171 13.00 4.39 -4.13
CA ARG A 171 13.63 3.98 -2.85
C ARG A 171 12.80 4.37 -1.64
N LYS A 172 12.31 5.62 -1.59
CA LYS A 172 11.41 6.06 -0.50
C LYS A 172 10.13 5.24 -0.45
N LEU A 173 9.55 4.89 -1.61
CA LEU A 173 8.36 4.04 -1.65
C LEU A 173 8.66 2.59 -1.23
N ARG A 174 9.83 2.04 -1.57
CA ARG A 174 10.28 0.73 -1.08
C ARG A 174 10.35 0.69 0.44
N SER A 175 11.00 1.68 1.08
CA SER A 175 11.04 1.75 2.55
C SER A 175 9.66 1.89 3.17
N ARG A 176 8.74 2.65 2.56
CA ARG A 176 7.33 2.73 3.01
C ARG A 176 6.61 1.39 2.90
N ALA A 177 6.78 0.69 1.78
CA ALA A 177 6.21 -0.63 1.57
C ALA A 177 6.78 -1.66 2.57
N ALA A 178 8.09 -1.63 2.80
CA ALA A 178 8.77 -2.46 3.79
C ALA A 178 8.19 -2.22 5.19
N ALA A 179 7.98 -0.97 5.60
CA ALA A 179 7.39 -0.64 6.90
C ALA A 179 5.98 -1.24 7.08
N LEU A 180 5.12 -1.17 6.06
CA LEU A 180 3.79 -1.80 6.10
C LEU A 180 3.86 -3.33 6.18
N LEU A 181 4.84 -3.94 5.49
CA LEU A 181 5.06 -5.38 5.55
C LEU A 181 5.63 -5.82 6.90
N VAL A 182 6.48 -5.02 7.54
CA VAL A 182 6.94 -5.27 8.92
C VAL A 182 5.76 -5.24 9.89
N GLN A 183 4.86 -4.27 9.74
CA GLN A 183 3.64 -4.21 10.56
C GLN A 183 2.74 -5.42 10.35
N ALA A 184 2.57 -5.89 9.11
CA ALA A 184 1.87 -7.14 8.82
C ALA A 184 2.60 -8.36 9.41
N GLY A 185 3.92 -8.42 9.32
CA GLY A 185 4.72 -9.48 9.93
C GLY A 185 4.53 -9.54 11.45
N SER A 186 4.57 -8.39 12.11
CA SER A 186 4.30 -8.24 13.54
C SER A 186 2.88 -8.69 13.90
N ALA A 187 1.89 -8.33 13.09
CA ALA A 187 0.50 -8.77 13.26
C ALA A 187 0.37 -10.29 13.35
N PHE A 188 0.92 -10.99 12.36
CA PHE A 188 0.86 -12.45 12.30
C PHE A 188 1.72 -13.12 13.37
N TYR A 189 2.86 -12.51 13.73
CA TYR A 189 3.71 -13.01 14.82
C TYR A 189 2.94 -13.06 16.15
N HIS A 190 2.22 -11.99 16.47
CA HIS A 190 1.39 -11.91 17.68
C HIS A 190 0.16 -12.84 17.62
N ALA A 191 -0.40 -13.06 16.43
CA ALA A 191 -1.45 -14.05 16.19
C ALA A 191 -0.96 -15.51 16.24
N ARG A 192 0.34 -15.73 16.54
CA ARG A 192 1.00 -17.05 16.56
C ARG A 192 1.05 -17.77 15.21
N ASP A 193 0.85 -17.04 14.12
CA ASP A 193 0.98 -17.55 12.76
C ASP A 193 2.39 -17.24 12.21
N MET A 194 3.34 -18.08 12.60
CA MET A 194 4.75 -17.90 12.25
C MET A 194 5.02 -18.02 10.74
N ALA A 195 4.17 -18.75 10.01
CA ALA A 195 4.32 -18.93 8.57
C ALA A 195 4.04 -17.62 7.82
N ASN A 196 2.90 -16.99 8.09
CA ASN A 196 2.57 -15.70 7.49
C ASN A 196 3.48 -14.58 8.01
N ALA A 197 3.83 -14.60 9.30
CA ALA A 197 4.77 -13.64 9.86
C ALA A 197 6.12 -13.67 9.14
N GLY A 198 6.67 -14.88 8.93
CA GLY A 198 7.93 -15.08 8.22
C GLY A 198 7.88 -14.62 6.77
N ASP A 199 6.81 -14.94 6.03
CA ASP A 199 6.66 -14.52 4.62
C ASP A 199 6.66 -12.99 4.48
N TYR A 200 5.89 -12.28 5.31
CA TYR A 200 5.83 -10.82 5.24
C TYR A 200 7.16 -10.16 5.65
N LEU A 201 7.81 -10.64 6.70
CA LEU A 201 9.10 -10.10 7.14
C LEU A 201 10.22 -10.36 6.14
N LEU A 202 10.24 -11.53 5.49
CA LEU A 202 11.19 -11.81 4.42
C LEU A 202 11.02 -10.87 3.22
N ARG A 203 9.77 -10.58 2.84
CA ARG A 203 9.50 -9.62 1.76
C ARG A 203 9.88 -8.20 2.17
N ALA A 204 9.59 -7.81 3.42
CA ALA A 204 10.02 -6.51 3.94
C ALA A 204 11.56 -6.38 3.92
N PHE A 205 12.27 -7.42 4.37
CA PHE A 205 13.73 -7.46 4.37
C PHE A 205 14.32 -7.28 2.97
N ARG A 206 13.74 -7.92 1.94
CA ARG A 206 14.20 -7.75 0.54
C ARG A 206 14.03 -6.33 0.00
N LEU A 207 13.10 -5.55 0.56
CA LEU A 207 12.87 -4.17 0.15
C LEU A 207 13.73 -3.17 0.92
N ASP A 208 14.10 -3.52 2.15
CA ASP A 208 14.87 -2.69 3.07
C ASP A 208 15.65 -3.58 4.05
N GLU A 209 16.83 -4.03 3.63
CA GLU A 209 17.69 -4.94 4.39
C GLU A 209 18.24 -4.29 5.68
N GLU A 210 18.28 -2.96 5.72
CA GLU A 210 18.84 -2.19 6.84
C GLU A 210 17.82 -1.94 7.95
N SER A 211 16.55 -2.33 7.77
CA SER A 211 15.49 -2.12 8.75
C SER A 211 15.71 -2.93 10.04
N PRO A 212 16.08 -2.30 11.18
CA PRO A 212 16.42 -3.03 12.40
C PRO A 212 15.21 -3.80 12.97
N ASN A 213 14.02 -3.17 12.91
CA ASN A 213 12.78 -3.78 13.36
C ASN A 213 12.44 -5.05 12.57
N CYS A 214 12.75 -5.06 11.26
CA CYS A 214 12.53 -6.23 10.42
C CYS A 214 13.45 -7.38 10.81
N GLN A 215 14.74 -7.09 11.01
CA GLN A 215 15.75 -8.09 11.38
C GLN A 215 15.44 -8.72 12.75
N GLU A 216 15.08 -7.91 13.74
CA GLU A 216 14.73 -8.36 15.09
C GLU A 216 13.50 -9.30 15.06
N LEU A 217 12.40 -8.86 14.43
CA LEU A 217 11.18 -9.65 14.34
C LEU A 217 11.38 -10.94 13.53
N LEU A 218 12.15 -10.89 12.44
CA LEU A 218 12.43 -12.06 11.63
C LEU A 218 13.26 -13.09 12.42
N GLY A 219 14.24 -12.63 13.21
CA GLY A 219 14.98 -13.47 14.15
C GLY A 219 14.06 -14.12 15.19
N ALA A 220 13.14 -13.35 15.77
CA ALA A 220 12.16 -13.86 16.73
C ALA A 220 11.23 -14.93 16.11
N VAL A 221 10.74 -14.72 14.88
CA VAL A 221 9.93 -15.70 14.15
C VAL A 221 10.69 -17.02 13.97
N TYR A 222 11.96 -16.98 13.54
CA TYR A 222 12.74 -18.19 13.33
C TYR A 222 13.04 -18.95 14.62
N LEU A 223 13.34 -18.26 15.72
CA LEU A 223 13.55 -18.89 17.02
C LEU A 223 12.28 -19.62 17.50
N ASN A 224 11.12 -18.95 17.45
CA ASN A 224 9.85 -19.56 17.84
C ASN A 224 9.46 -20.74 16.94
N ALA A 225 9.71 -20.65 15.63
CA ALA A 225 9.42 -21.74 14.69
C ALA A 225 10.30 -22.98 14.96
N ALA A 226 11.58 -22.78 15.29
CA ALA A 226 12.49 -23.87 15.64
C ALA A 226 12.10 -24.55 16.96
N GLU A 227 11.68 -23.78 17.96
CA GLU A 227 11.16 -24.30 19.23
C GLU A 227 9.87 -25.12 19.02
N ALA A 228 8.94 -24.64 18.21
CA ALA A 228 7.72 -25.35 17.86
C ALA A 228 8.00 -26.68 17.15
N ALA A 229 8.91 -26.69 16.17
CA ALA A 229 9.33 -27.91 15.49
C ALA A 229 9.98 -28.92 16.45
N THR A 230 10.76 -28.42 17.42
CA THR A 230 11.39 -29.25 18.45
C THR A 230 10.35 -29.83 19.42
N ALA A 231 9.36 -29.04 19.83
CA ALA A 231 8.26 -29.48 20.68
C ALA A 231 7.40 -30.54 19.98
N ALA A 232 7.07 -30.34 18.70
CA ALA A 232 6.32 -31.31 17.90
C ALA A 232 7.02 -32.67 17.81
N LYS A 233 8.34 -32.68 17.59
CA LYS A 233 9.14 -33.91 17.60
C LYS A 233 9.12 -34.62 18.96
N LYS A 234 9.21 -33.88 20.07
CA LYS A 234 9.12 -34.46 21.42
C LYS A 234 7.75 -35.06 21.70
N ILE A 235 6.67 -34.39 21.29
CA ILE A 235 5.31 -34.92 21.44
C ILE A 235 5.13 -36.20 20.63
N ALA A 236 5.61 -36.24 19.38
CA ALA A 236 5.54 -37.44 18.53
C ALA A 236 6.33 -38.65 19.08
N LEU A 237 7.35 -38.41 19.92
CA LEU A 237 8.09 -39.48 20.61
C LEU A 237 7.39 -39.98 21.88
N LEU A 238 6.39 -39.23 22.36
CA LEU A 238 5.62 -39.54 23.57
C LEU A 238 4.22 -40.11 23.24
N SER A 239 3.79 -40.03 21.98
CA SER A 239 2.55 -40.61 21.43
C SER A 239 2.81 -41.95 20.76
#